data_AF-A0A2E8D6Q4-F1
#
_entry.id   AF-A0A2E8D6Q4-F1
#
_cell.length_a   1.000
_cell.length_b   1.000
_cell.length_c   1.000
_cell.angle_alpha   90.00
_cell.angle_beta   90.00
_cell.angle_gamma   90.00
#
_symmetry.space_group_name_H-M   'P 1'
#
loop_
_entity.id
_entity.type
_entity.pdbx_description
1 polymer ?
#
loop_
_entity_poly.entity_id
_entity_poly.type
_entity_poly.pdbx_seq_one_letter_code
_entity_poly.pdbx_strand_id
1 'polypeptide(L)'
;MEVASLANGYEFVNGVEMHDAQGDRFVIVNPWFKKYLDKDDFVELRVDSDRFSAHADAPVACTCELCNETATNPILCHEHPATLVSIPGQSVPSRGWGEQFWVRILDRQADLLRGVIDNLLYETHLHGLAKGDEVTFHEDHVLSVHAVHNRELLLRMSNNDFFAFGEWLVEHGDGSEFL
;
A
#
# COMPACT_ATOMS: atom_id res chain seq x y z
N MET A 1 -6.86 1.92 -19.31
CA MET A 1 -7.19 2.21 -17.91
C MET A 1 -6.28 3.35 -17.46
N GLU A 2 -6.68 4.23 -16.56
CA GLU A 2 -5.84 5.32 -16.06
C GLU A 2 -5.85 5.31 -14.54
N VAL A 3 -4.69 5.58 -13.92
CA VAL A 3 -4.56 5.63 -12.46
C VAL A 3 -5.52 6.68 -11.90
N ALA A 4 -6.22 6.34 -10.81
CA ALA A 4 -7.19 7.25 -10.22
C ALA A 4 -6.52 8.53 -9.69
N SER A 5 -7.11 9.67 -9.99
CA SER A 5 -6.70 10.97 -9.44
C SER A 5 -7.34 11.16 -8.08
N LEU A 6 -6.56 11.62 -7.10
CA LEU A 6 -7.02 11.85 -5.73
C LEU A 6 -7.15 13.35 -5.43
N ALA A 7 -7.94 13.66 -4.41
CA ALA A 7 -8.15 15.04 -4.00
C ALA A 7 -6.96 15.60 -3.23
N ASN A 8 -6.91 16.93 -3.14
CA ASN A 8 -6.01 17.70 -2.27
C ASN A 8 -4.51 17.37 -2.41
N GLY A 9 -4.06 16.89 -3.58
CA GLY A 9 -2.64 16.58 -3.82
C GLY A 9 -2.18 15.32 -3.12
N TYR A 10 -3.10 14.43 -2.75
CA TYR A 10 -2.77 13.05 -2.43
C TYR A 10 -2.45 12.29 -3.71
N GLU A 11 -1.55 11.32 -3.59
CA GLU A 11 -1.19 10.42 -4.67
C GLU A 11 -1.03 9.00 -4.13
N PHE A 12 -1.18 8.00 -5.00
CA PHE A 12 -0.75 6.65 -4.65
C PHE A 12 0.76 6.63 -4.57
N VAL A 13 1.28 6.08 -3.49
CA VAL A 13 2.72 5.96 -3.30
C VAL A 13 3.28 4.92 -4.28
N ASN A 14 4.30 5.30 -5.04
CA ASN A 14 5.09 4.37 -5.83
C ASN A 14 6.03 3.60 -4.89
N GLY A 15 5.71 2.33 -4.66
CA GLY A 15 6.48 1.47 -3.76
C GLY A 15 7.88 1.17 -4.27
N VAL A 16 8.06 1.08 -5.59
CA VAL A 16 9.38 0.84 -6.21
C VAL A 16 10.28 2.04 -6.00
N GLU A 17 9.82 3.24 -6.32
CA GLU A 17 10.60 4.48 -6.12
C GLU A 17 10.91 4.73 -4.64
N MET A 18 9.96 4.44 -3.76
CA MET A 18 10.16 4.58 -2.31
C MET A 18 11.17 3.56 -1.76
N HIS A 19 11.11 2.32 -2.24
CA HIS A 19 12.09 1.30 -1.88
C HIS A 19 13.49 1.68 -2.40
N ASP A 20 13.61 2.14 -3.65
CA ASP A 20 14.90 2.59 -4.20
C ASP A 20 15.50 3.75 -3.39
N ALA A 21 14.65 4.65 -2.88
CA ALA A 21 15.08 5.79 -2.06
C ALA A 21 15.43 5.42 -0.60
N GLN A 22 14.77 4.42 -0.02
CA GLN A 22 14.83 4.13 1.42
C GLN A 22 15.42 2.75 1.78
N GLY A 23 15.62 1.88 0.79
CA GLY A 23 16.08 0.51 0.94
C GLY A 23 15.23 -0.30 1.91
N ASP A 24 15.89 -1.03 2.80
CA ASP A 24 15.28 -1.92 3.80
C ASP A 24 14.36 -1.19 4.81
N ARG A 25 14.35 0.15 4.82
CA ARG A 25 13.41 0.93 5.64
C ARG A 25 12.01 1.00 5.03
N PHE A 26 11.86 0.66 3.76
CA PHE A 26 10.60 0.60 3.05
C PHE A 26 10.52 -0.71 2.29
N VAL A 27 10.10 -1.79 2.97
CA VAL A 27 9.99 -3.11 2.36
C VAL A 27 8.71 -3.17 1.53
N ILE A 28 8.83 -3.67 0.29
CA ILE A 28 7.71 -3.94 -0.60
C ILE A 28 7.62 -5.43 -0.90
N VAL A 29 6.43 -5.87 -1.33
CA VAL A 29 6.21 -7.26 -1.74
C VAL A 29 7.19 -7.66 -2.84
N ASN A 30 7.61 -8.92 -2.75
CA ASN A 30 8.42 -9.56 -3.75
C ASN A 30 7.84 -9.39 -5.18
N PRO A 31 8.64 -8.93 -6.16
CA PRO A 31 8.24 -8.84 -7.57
C PRO A 31 7.62 -10.13 -8.15
N TRP A 32 8.06 -11.31 -7.67
CA TRP A 32 7.51 -12.59 -8.10
C TRP A 32 6.02 -12.70 -7.82
N PHE A 33 5.53 -12.19 -6.68
CA PHE A 33 4.11 -12.26 -6.33
C PHE A 33 3.28 -11.26 -7.13
N LYS A 34 3.82 -10.06 -7.41
CA LYS A 34 3.15 -9.05 -8.24
C LYS A 34 2.79 -9.57 -9.64
N LYS A 35 3.66 -10.39 -10.23
CA LYS A 35 3.45 -11.00 -11.55
C LYS A 35 2.21 -11.91 -11.61
N TYR A 36 1.84 -12.52 -10.49
CA TYR A 36 0.79 -13.53 -10.42
C TYR A 36 -0.49 -13.08 -9.70
N LEU A 37 -0.57 -11.78 -9.38
CA LEU A 37 -1.79 -11.15 -8.88
C LEU A 37 -2.94 -11.31 -9.87
N ASP A 38 -4.08 -11.71 -9.35
CA ASP A 38 -5.31 -11.93 -10.10
C ASP A 38 -6.53 -11.42 -9.31
N LYS A 39 -7.70 -11.54 -9.93
CA LYS A 39 -8.99 -11.24 -9.32
C LYS A 39 -9.13 -11.90 -7.94
N ASP A 40 -9.73 -11.14 -7.03
CA ASP A 40 -10.02 -11.48 -5.64
C ASP A 40 -8.81 -11.56 -4.70
N ASP A 41 -7.58 -11.35 -5.20
CA ASP A 41 -6.43 -11.15 -4.32
C ASP A 41 -6.51 -9.80 -3.58
N PHE A 42 -6.08 -9.78 -2.32
CA PHE A 42 -5.94 -8.58 -1.51
C PHE A 42 -4.52 -8.02 -1.59
N VAL A 43 -4.43 -6.74 -1.95
CA VAL A 43 -3.18 -5.97 -2.04
C VAL A 43 -3.25 -4.71 -1.17
N GLU A 44 -2.12 -4.32 -0.60
CA GLU A 44 -2.00 -3.10 0.19
C GLU A 44 -1.52 -1.95 -0.70
N LEU A 45 -2.22 -0.82 -0.63
CA LEU A 45 -1.85 0.44 -1.24
C LEU A 45 -1.62 1.50 -0.15
N ARG A 46 -0.89 2.56 -0.48
CA ARG A 46 -0.78 3.76 0.35
C ARG A 46 -1.15 4.99 -0.44
N VAL A 47 -1.87 5.90 0.19
CA VAL A 47 -2.03 7.28 -0.27
C VAL A 47 -1.29 8.22 0.66
N ASP A 48 -0.61 9.21 0.09
CA ASP A 48 0.13 10.21 0.85
C ASP A 48 0.13 11.56 0.13
N SER A 49 0.51 12.62 0.82
CA SER A 49 0.63 13.96 0.24
C SER A 49 1.79 14.75 0.85
N ASP A 50 2.60 15.35 -0.02
CA ASP A 50 3.66 16.28 0.38
C ASP A 50 3.13 17.57 1.04
N ARG A 51 1.83 17.85 0.91
CA ARG A 51 1.21 19.08 1.43
C ARG A 51 1.14 19.14 2.95
N PHE A 52 1.17 17.99 3.63
CA PHE A 52 0.97 17.94 5.08
C PHE A 52 2.28 17.73 5.84
N SER A 53 3.31 18.50 5.49
CA SER A 53 4.21 19.02 6.53
C SER A 53 3.48 20.15 7.25
N ALA A 54 3.70 20.34 8.55
CA ALA A 54 2.97 21.30 9.40
C ALA A 54 3.07 22.77 8.89
N HIS A 55 2.31 23.14 7.86
CA HIS A 55 2.29 24.41 7.11
C HIS A 55 3.40 24.59 6.05
N ALA A 56 3.04 25.24 4.93
CA ALA A 56 3.91 25.50 3.78
C ALA A 56 5.16 26.34 4.10
N ASP A 57 5.14 27.03 5.24
CA ASP A 57 6.21 27.92 5.71
C ASP A 57 7.06 27.27 6.81
N ALA A 58 6.74 26.04 7.22
CA ALA A 58 7.45 25.40 8.32
C ALA A 58 8.83 24.90 7.89
N PRO A 59 9.87 25.17 8.70
CA PRO A 59 11.18 24.56 8.48
C PRO A 59 11.08 23.04 8.61
N VAL A 60 11.98 22.33 7.92
CA VAL A 60 12.09 20.85 7.88
C VAL A 60 12.05 20.20 9.28
N ALA A 61 12.37 20.94 10.34
CA ALA A 61 12.06 20.61 11.72
C ALA A 61 11.25 21.76 12.37
N CYS A 62 9.94 21.60 12.52
CA CYS A 62 9.08 22.56 13.23
C CYS A 62 9.16 22.34 14.75
N THR A 63 9.47 23.39 15.51
CA THR A 63 9.63 23.37 16.97
C THR A 63 8.76 24.42 17.68
N CYS A 64 7.58 24.76 17.13
CA CYS A 64 6.72 25.78 17.73
C CYS A 64 5.99 25.27 18.99
N GLU A 65 5.64 26.21 19.89
CA GLU A 65 4.99 25.94 21.18
C GLU A 65 3.60 25.28 21.07
N LEU A 66 3.00 25.28 19.87
CA LEU A 66 1.75 24.60 19.55
C LEU A 66 1.95 23.11 19.21
N CYS A 67 3.08 22.75 18.61
CA CYS A 67 3.32 21.42 18.05
C CYS A 67 4.22 20.56 18.94
N ASN A 68 5.26 21.14 19.55
CA ASN A 68 6.23 20.56 20.50
C ASN A 68 6.48 19.03 20.47
N GLU A 69 6.41 18.43 19.29
CA GLU A 69 6.58 17.02 18.99
C GLU A 69 7.34 16.95 17.68
N THR A 70 8.30 16.04 17.58
CA THR A 70 8.92 15.68 16.30
C THR A 70 7.81 15.14 15.42
N ALA A 71 7.35 15.92 14.43
CA ALA A 71 6.26 15.53 13.54
C ALA A 71 6.72 14.37 12.66
N THR A 72 6.59 13.14 13.15
CA THR A 72 6.48 11.98 12.27
C THR A 72 5.07 12.03 11.73
N ASN A 73 4.87 12.32 10.45
CA ASN A 73 3.57 12.06 9.79
C ASN A 73 3.29 10.57 9.95
N PRO A 74 2.47 10.14 10.92
CA PRO A 74 2.19 8.73 11.05
C PRO A 74 1.33 8.33 9.86
N ILE A 75 1.48 7.09 9.43
CA ILE A 75 0.64 6.49 8.40
C ILE A 75 -0.40 5.66 9.13
N LEU A 76 -1.67 5.87 8.80
CA LEU A 76 -2.75 5.05 9.33
C LEU A 76 -2.74 3.73 8.58
N CYS A 77 -2.63 2.62 9.31
CA CYS A 77 -2.47 1.30 8.70
C CYS A 77 -3.59 0.36 9.13
N HIS A 78 -3.88 -0.63 8.29
CA HIS A 78 -4.79 -1.74 8.60
C HIS A 78 -4.04 -3.06 8.54
N GLU A 79 -4.05 -3.83 9.63
CA GLU A 79 -3.38 -5.13 9.67
C GLU A 79 -4.00 -6.15 8.69
N HIS A 80 -5.32 -6.08 8.49
CA HIS A 80 -6.05 -7.02 7.65
C HIS A 80 -7.09 -6.33 6.76
N PRO A 81 -7.46 -6.97 5.63
CA PRO A 81 -8.69 -6.64 4.93
C PRO A 81 -9.90 -6.81 5.87
N ALA A 82 -10.82 -5.83 5.85
CA ALA A 82 -12.02 -5.86 6.68
C ALA A 82 -12.98 -7.01 6.33
N THR A 83 -12.85 -7.60 5.13
CA THR A 83 -13.58 -8.80 4.71
C THR A 83 -13.07 -10.06 5.42
N LEU A 84 -11.78 -10.12 5.80
CA LEU A 84 -11.20 -11.29 6.48
C LEU A 84 -11.39 -11.23 7.99
N VAL A 85 -11.25 -10.03 8.57
CA VAL A 85 -11.40 -9.81 10.02
C VAL A 85 -12.26 -8.58 10.23
N SER A 86 -13.27 -8.67 11.12
CA SER A 86 -14.05 -7.50 11.50
C SER A 86 -13.18 -6.54 12.30
N ILE A 87 -12.81 -5.42 11.69
CA ILE A 87 -12.02 -4.37 12.33
C ILE A 87 -13.00 -3.37 12.97
N PRO A 88 -13.00 -3.19 14.30
CA PRO A 88 -13.83 -2.19 14.93
C PRO A 88 -13.41 -0.79 14.48
N GLY A 89 -14.38 0.10 14.26
CA GLY A 89 -14.09 1.49 13.93
C GLY A 89 -13.29 2.16 15.04
N GLN A 90 -12.16 2.78 14.70
CA GLN A 90 -11.36 3.54 15.64
C GLN A 90 -11.70 5.03 15.55
N SER A 91 -11.63 5.73 16.67
CA SER A 91 -11.74 7.20 16.68
C SER A 91 -10.35 7.79 16.46
N VAL A 92 -9.98 8.01 15.20
CA VAL A 92 -8.70 8.62 14.83
C VAL A 92 -8.89 10.12 14.59
N PRO A 93 -8.05 11.00 15.16
CA PRO A 93 -8.12 12.43 14.86
C PRO A 93 -7.67 12.70 13.42
N SER A 94 -8.45 13.48 12.67
CA SER A 94 -8.05 13.93 11.34
C SER A 94 -6.91 14.95 11.43
N ARG A 95 -5.79 14.67 10.76
CA ARG A 95 -4.58 15.50 10.76
C ARG A 95 -3.90 15.57 9.39
N GLY A 96 -4.50 15.02 8.33
CA GLY A 96 -3.87 15.01 7.00
C GLY A 96 -2.79 13.95 6.88
N TRP A 97 -2.95 12.86 7.60
CA TRP A 97 -2.03 11.73 7.55
C TRP A 97 -2.21 10.93 6.26
N GLY A 98 -1.14 10.23 5.86
CA GLY A 98 -1.23 9.21 4.82
C GLY A 98 -1.95 7.96 5.36
N GLU A 99 -2.51 7.16 4.47
CA GLU A 99 -3.21 5.93 4.84
C GLU A 99 -2.74 4.74 3.99
N GLN A 100 -2.49 3.62 4.65
CA GLN A 100 -2.27 2.29 4.10
C GLN A 100 -3.51 1.43 4.28
N PHE A 101 -3.98 0.82 3.19
CA PHE A 101 -5.23 0.08 3.18
C PHE A 101 -5.23 -1.05 2.15
N TRP A 102 -6.10 -2.03 2.40
CA TRP A 102 -6.31 -3.18 1.56
C TRP A 102 -7.33 -2.92 0.46
N VAL A 103 -7.01 -3.40 -0.72
CA VAL A 103 -7.83 -3.38 -1.92
C VAL A 103 -7.98 -4.82 -2.42
N ARG A 104 -9.22 -5.22 -2.76
CA ARG A 104 -9.47 -6.49 -3.45
C ARG A 104 -9.47 -6.29 -4.95
N ILE A 105 -8.64 -7.03 -5.68
CA ILE A 105 -8.51 -6.90 -7.14
C ILE A 105 -9.81 -7.38 -7.83
N LEU A 106 -10.27 -6.61 -8.81
CA LEU A 106 -11.42 -6.93 -9.66
C LEU A 106 -10.97 -7.44 -11.03
N ASP A 107 -9.98 -6.79 -11.63
CA ASP A 107 -9.35 -7.20 -12.87
C ASP A 107 -7.97 -6.56 -13.06
N ARG A 108 -7.22 -7.09 -14.04
CA ARG A 108 -5.90 -6.63 -14.44
C ARG A 108 -5.85 -6.42 -15.95
N GLN A 109 -5.25 -5.30 -16.37
CA GLN A 109 -4.95 -5.00 -17.76
C GLN A 109 -3.49 -4.59 -17.88
N ALA A 110 -2.65 -5.51 -18.33
CA ALA A 110 -1.19 -5.36 -18.34
C ALA A 110 -0.63 -5.06 -16.93
N ASP A 111 -0.09 -3.86 -16.72
CA ASP A 111 0.53 -3.34 -15.49
C ASP A 111 -0.45 -2.55 -14.61
N LEU A 112 -1.66 -2.27 -15.11
CA LEU A 112 -2.70 -1.59 -14.36
C LEU A 112 -3.67 -2.60 -13.76
N LEU A 113 -4.01 -2.39 -12.49
CA LEU A 113 -5.00 -3.15 -11.75
C LEU A 113 -6.19 -2.25 -11.40
N ARG A 114 -7.38 -2.86 -11.42
CA ARG A 114 -8.59 -2.26 -10.85
C ARG A 114 -9.00 -3.07 -9.64
N GLY A 115 -9.35 -2.39 -8.56
CA GLY A 115 -9.77 -3.04 -7.32
C GLY A 115 -10.80 -2.22 -6.55
N VAL A 116 -11.36 -2.84 -5.52
CA VAL A 116 -12.30 -2.20 -4.59
C VAL A 116 -11.68 -2.07 -3.21
N ILE A 117 -11.78 -0.88 -2.61
CA ILE A 117 -11.24 -0.61 -1.28
C ILE A 117 -12.00 -1.40 -0.22
N ASP A 118 -11.28 -2.19 0.58
CA ASP A 118 -11.88 -3.12 1.54
C ASP A 118 -11.96 -2.55 2.97
N ASN A 119 -11.00 -1.69 3.36
CA ASN A 119 -10.98 -1.04 4.67
C ASN A 119 -11.79 0.26 4.72
N LEU A 120 -12.21 0.63 5.94
CA LEU A 120 -12.70 1.98 6.23
C LEU A 120 -11.51 2.93 6.30
N LEU A 121 -11.53 4.00 5.51
CA LEU A 121 -10.52 5.05 5.51
C LEU A 121 -10.96 6.22 6.40
N TYR A 122 -10.04 6.80 7.16
CA TYR A 122 -10.36 7.80 8.20
C TYR A 122 -10.33 9.24 7.64
N GLU A 123 -9.45 9.48 6.68
CA GLU A 123 -9.18 10.76 6.03
C GLU A 123 -9.86 10.85 4.66
N THR A 124 -10.95 10.10 4.45
CA THR A 124 -11.75 10.09 3.19
C THR A 124 -12.05 11.49 2.66
N HIS A 125 -12.34 12.45 3.54
CA HIS A 125 -12.66 13.82 3.15
C HIS A 125 -11.45 14.61 2.60
N LEU A 126 -10.22 14.14 2.84
CA LEU A 126 -8.98 14.75 2.37
C LEU A 126 -8.54 14.17 1.02
N HIS A 127 -8.50 12.84 0.87
CA HIS A 127 -8.03 12.22 -0.38
C HIS A 127 -9.17 11.79 -1.32
N GLY A 128 -10.41 11.75 -0.84
CA GLY A 128 -11.60 11.44 -1.64
C GLY A 128 -11.86 9.95 -1.85
N LEU A 129 -11.20 9.06 -1.09
CA LEU A 129 -11.39 7.60 -1.18
C LEU A 129 -12.18 7.07 0.02
N ALA A 130 -13.10 6.17 -0.23
CA ALA A 130 -13.90 5.50 0.79
C ALA A 130 -13.93 3.98 0.61
N LYS A 131 -14.31 3.26 1.67
CA LYS A 131 -14.59 1.83 1.59
C LYS A 131 -15.63 1.55 0.51
N GLY A 132 -15.36 0.58 -0.36
CA GLY A 132 -16.25 0.17 -1.44
C GLY A 132 -16.05 0.95 -2.74
N ASP A 133 -15.20 1.98 -2.76
CA ASP A 133 -14.86 2.67 -4.00
C ASP A 133 -14.00 1.79 -4.91
N GLU A 134 -14.22 1.89 -6.22
CA GLU A 134 -13.35 1.31 -7.23
C GLU A 134 -12.18 2.26 -7.53
N VAL A 135 -10.96 1.73 -7.52
CA VAL A 135 -9.75 2.48 -7.85
C VAL A 135 -8.95 1.74 -8.91
N THR A 136 -8.32 2.50 -9.79
CA THR A 136 -7.28 1.99 -10.71
C THR A 136 -5.92 2.44 -10.20
N PHE A 137 -4.96 1.52 -10.19
CA PHE A 137 -3.59 1.76 -9.77
C PHE A 137 -2.60 0.93 -10.63
N HIS A 138 -1.36 1.38 -10.70
CA HIS A 138 -0.26 0.65 -11.31
C HIS A 138 0.29 -0.42 -10.35
N GLU A 139 0.87 -1.50 -10.86
CA GLU A 139 1.46 -2.57 -10.02
C GLU A 139 2.62 -2.08 -9.12
N ASP A 140 3.26 -0.97 -9.48
CA ASP A 140 4.28 -0.32 -8.67
C ASP A 140 3.71 0.32 -7.40
N HIS A 141 2.41 0.63 -7.37
CA HIS A 141 1.73 1.12 -6.16
C HIS A 141 1.41 0.00 -5.17
N VAL A 142 1.53 -1.27 -5.58
CA VAL A 142 1.31 -2.41 -4.67
C VAL A 142 2.48 -2.51 -3.69
N LEU A 143 2.18 -2.28 -2.41
CA LEU A 143 3.16 -2.34 -1.33
C LEU A 143 3.25 -3.74 -0.73
N SER A 144 2.12 -4.41 -0.56
CA SER A 144 2.05 -5.75 0.02
C SER A 144 0.98 -6.60 -0.65
N VAL A 145 1.09 -7.91 -0.51
CA VAL A 145 0.05 -8.88 -0.89
C VAL A 145 -0.33 -9.66 0.35
N HIS A 146 -1.62 -9.80 0.63
CA HIS A 146 -2.05 -10.42 1.87
C HIS A 146 -1.67 -11.91 1.90
N ALA A 147 -1.09 -12.36 3.01
CA ALA A 147 -0.51 -13.71 3.15
C ALA A 147 -1.51 -14.86 2.91
N VAL A 148 -2.82 -14.58 3.01
CA VAL A 148 -3.89 -15.53 2.67
C VAL A 148 -3.75 -16.08 1.23
N HIS A 149 -3.15 -15.31 0.32
CA HIS A 149 -3.00 -15.67 -1.09
C HIS A 149 -1.68 -16.38 -1.42
N ASN A 150 -0.70 -16.42 -0.51
CA ASN A 150 0.65 -16.92 -0.81
C ASN A 150 0.65 -18.30 -1.44
N ARG A 151 -0.13 -19.23 -0.87
CA ARG A 151 -0.22 -20.59 -1.40
C ARG A 151 -0.81 -20.61 -2.81
N GLU A 152 -1.81 -19.80 -3.08
CA GLU A 152 -2.43 -19.74 -4.41
C GLU A 152 -1.51 -19.09 -5.43
N LEU A 153 -0.81 -18.02 -5.06
CA LEU A 153 0.17 -17.36 -5.92
C LEU A 153 1.27 -18.32 -6.35
N LEU A 154 1.83 -19.09 -5.41
CA LEU A 154 2.82 -20.13 -5.72
C LEU A 154 2.27 -21.19 -6.69
N LEU A 155 1.00 -21.56 -6.56
CA LEU A 155 0.35 -22.52 -7.48
C LEU A 155 0.04 -21.94 -8.85
N ARG A 156 -0.09 -20.62 -8.97
CA ARG A 156 -0.28 -19.92 -10.26
C ARG A 156 1.05 -19.73 -11.01
N MET A 157 2.19 -19.86 -10.33
CA MET A 157 3.50 -19.69 -10.95
C MET A 157 3.73 -20.71 -12.07
N SER A 158 4.31 -20.23 -13.18
CA SER A 158 4.86 -21.12 -14.20
C SER A 158 6.01 -21.94 -13.60
N ASN A 159 6.25 -23.15 -14.12
CA ASN A 159 7.36 -23.97 -13.64
C ASN A 159 8.70 -23.23 -13.68
N ASN A 160 8.95 -22.47 -14.75
CA ASN A 160 10.19 -21.70 -14.91
C ASN A 160 10.33 -20.63 -13.83
N ASP A 161 9.27 -19.86 -13.57
CA ASP A 161 9.29 -18.82 -12.55
C ASP A 161 9.31 -19.41 -11.14
N PHE A 162 8.68 -20.55 -10.91
CA PHE A 162 8.72 -21.25 -9.63
C PHE A 162 10.15 -21.71 -9.29
N PHE A 163 10.89 -22.25 -10.27
CA PHE A 163 12.30 -22.59 -10.09
C PHE A 163 13.16 -21.36 -9.86
N ALA A 164 12.98 -20.30 -10.65
CA ALA A 164 13.73 -19.05 -10.49
C ALA A 164 13.43 -18.35 -9.15
N PHE A 165 12.19 -18.41 -8.67
CA PHE A 165 11.82 -17.96 -7.33
C PHE A 165 12.53 -18.76 -6.24
N GLY A 166 12.63 -20.09 -6.41
CA GLY A 166 13.39 -20.96 -5.51
C GLY A 166 14.88 -20.61 -5.46
N GLU A 167 15.50 -20.33 -6.60
CA GLU A 167 16.90 -19.85 -6.66
C GLU A 167 17.06 -18.50 -5.97
N TRP A 168 16.14 -17.57 -6.23
CA TRP A 168 16.12 -16.25 -5.61
C TRP A 168 16.03 -16.32 -4.08
N LEU A 169 15.18 -17.21 -3.54
CA LEU A 169 15.09 -17.47 -2.10
C LEU A 169 16.43 -17.92 -1.53
N VAL A 170 17.11 -18.88 -2.16
CA VAL A 170 18.42 -19.37 -1.68
C VAL A 170 19.45 -18.25 -1.61
N GLU A 171 19.41 -17.29 -2.54
CA GLU A 171 20.32 -16.13 -2.56
C GLU A 171 20.01 -15.08 -1.48
N HIS A 172 18.75 -14.96 -1.05
CA HIS A 172 18.26 -13.87 -0.20
C HIS A 172 17.79 -14.31 1.21
N GLY A 173 17.83 -15.59 1.56
CA GLY A 173 17.48 -16.12 2.88
C GLY A 173 16.22 -17.01 2.89
N ASP A 174 15.70 -17.40 4.07
CA ASP A 174 14.60 -18.38 4.16
C ASP A 174 13.23 -17.89 3.63
N GLY A 175 13.17 -16.66 3.12
CA GLY A 175 11.98 -16.07 2.51
C GLY A 175 10.89 -15.68 3.50
N SER A 176 11.07 -15.89 4.81
CA SER A 176 10.03 -15.64 5.81
C SER A 176 9.63 -14.17 5.93
N GLU A 177 10.50 -13.24 5.53
CA GLU A 177 10.20 -11.79 5.46
C GLU A 177 9.53 -11.38 4.13
N PHE A 178 9.47 -12.28 3.14
CA PHE A 178 9.00 -12.02 1.78
C PHE A 178 7.77 -12.84 1.37
N LEU A 179 7.30 -13.73 2.26
CA LEU A 179 6.06 -14.50 2.18
C LEU A 179 5.07 -13.90 3.18
#